data_AF-A0A939QJT1-F1
#
_entry.id   AF-A0A939QJT1-F1
#
_cell.length_a   1.000
_cell.length_b   1.000
_cell.length_c   1.000
_cell.angle_alpha   90.00
_cell.angle_beta   90.00
_cell.angle_gamma   90.00
#
_symmetry.space_group_name_H-M   'P 1'
#
loop_
_entity.id
_entity.type
_entity.pdbx_description
1 polymer ?
#
loop_
_entity_poly.entity_id
_entity_poly.type
_entity_poly.pdbx_seq_one_letter_code
_entity_poly.pdbx_strand_id
1 'polypeptide(L)'
;MFADLIIRLQEFVDTLPFVLQVLSVLLIGLVPALEGDVAAAVGIVAGVPWFVTVIIGAGGTVLTTVGAVAWGSRIGDRRSKGDRERKILARAEKWGIPIAMFIGGFLVSVSINAFVMSAAGLNRTIVLAAGIATAVFNTLFVALVAAGILQAVL
;
A
#
# COMPACT_ATOMS: atom_id res chain seq x y z
N MET A 1 13.61 0.66 -28.45
CA MET A 1 12.12 0.69 -28.42
C MET A 1 11.58 0.93 -27.01
N PHE A 2 11.85 0.06 -26.02
CA PHE A 2 11.35 0.25 -24.65
C PHE A 2 12.00 1.44 -23.92
N ALA A 3 13.32 1.60 -24.01
CA ALA A 3 14.03 2.76 -23.44
C ALA A 3 13.52 4.09 -24.03
N ASP A 4 13.29 4.14 -25.34
CA ASP A 4 12.75 5.34 -26.01
C ASP A 4 11.34 5.70 -25.52
N LEU A 5 10.51 4.71 -25.16
CA LEU A 5 9.19 4.94 -24.58
C LEU A 5 9.30 5.55 -23.18
N ILE A 6 10.23 5.06 -22.36
CA ILE A 6 10.48 5.58 -21.00
C ILE A 6 10.95 7.03 -21.08
N ILE A 7 11.90 7.34 -21.96
CA ILE A 7 12.41 8.71 -22.15
C ILE A 7 11.28 9.65 -22.57
N ARG A 8 10.45 9.27 -23.54
CA ARG A 8 9.29 10.09 -23.97
C ARG A 8 8.27 10.29 -22.86
N LEU A 9 8.05 9.28 -22.02
CA LEU A 9 7.16 9.39 -20.86
C LEU A 9 7.73 10.39 -19.85
N GLN A 10 9.03 10.29 -19.54
CA GLN A 10 9.71 11.21 -18.63
C GLN A 10 9.69 12.65 -19.16
N GLU A 11 10.01 12.85 -20.44
CA GLU A 11 9.91 14.16 -21.10
C GLU A 11 8.50 14.75 -20.99
N PHE A 12 7.45 13.94 -21.18
CA PHE A 12 6.07 14.39 -21.00
C PHE A 12 5.78 14.76 -19.53
N VAL A 13 6.17 13.91 -18.59
CA VAL A 13 5.93 14.14 -17.16
C VAL A 13 6.67 15.37 -16.65
N ASP A 14 7.86 15.65 -17.18
CA ASP A 14 8.64 16.85 -16.90
C ASP A 14 7.95 18.14 -17.38
N THR A 15 7.05 18.07 -18.36
CA THR A 15 6.20 19.22 -18.75
C THR A 15 5.07 19.50 -17.76
N LEU A 16 4.72 18.54 -16.89
CA LEU A 16 3.65 18.69 -15.91
C LEU A 16 4.14 19.47 -14.68
N PRO A 17 3.30 20.36 -14.11
CA PRO A 17 3.57 20.95 -12.81
C PRO A 17 3.81 19.87 -11.74
N PHE A 18 4.77 20.11 -10.85
CA PHE A 18 5.13 19.18 -9.78
C PHE A 18 3.93 18.70 -8.95
N VAL A 19 2.94 19.57 -8.71
CA VAL A 19 1.70 19.23 -8.00
C VAL A 19 0.93 18.11 -8.73
N LEU A 20 0.85 18.14 -10.07
CA LEU A 20 0.16 17.10 -10.83
C LEU A 20 0.93 15.78 -10.81
N GLN A 21 2.26 15.81 -10.81
CA GLN A 21 3.08 14.61 -10.64
C GLN A 21 2.79 13.96 -9.27
N VAL A 22 2.82 14.74 -8.20
CA VAL A 22 2.51 14.30 -6.83
C VAL A 22 1.08 13.76 -6.72
N LEU A 23 0.09 14.48 -7.26
CA LEU A 23 -1.30 14.05 -7.22
C LEU A 23 -1.51 12.75 -8.00
N SER A 24 -0.82 12.56 -9.12
CA SER A 24 -0.90 11.32 -9.89
C SER A 24 -0.40 10.12 -9.07
N VAL A 25 0.76 10.25 -8.42
CA VAL A 25 1.28 9.22 -7.51
C VAL A 25 0.30 8.95 -6.36
N LEU A 26 -0.25 10.00 -5.76
CA LEU A 26 -1.21 9.86 -4.66
C LEU A 26 -2.46 9.11 -5.09
N LEU A 27 -3.00 9.45 -6.28
CA LEU A 27 -4.20 8.82 -6.83
C LEU A 27 -3.97 7.34 -7.09
N ILE A 28 -2.82 6.95 -7.64
CA ILE A 28 -2.47 5.53 -7.81
C ILE A 28 -2.41 4.85 -6.45
N GLY A 29 -1.72 5.45 -5.47
CA GLY A 29 -1.59 4.90 -4.12
C GLY A 29 -2.92 4.76 -3.36
N LEU A 30 -3.93 5.57 -3.69
CA LEU A 30 -5.25 5.51 -3.08
C LEU A 30 -6.11 4.36 -3.61
N VAL A 31 -5.82 3.83 -4.79
CA VAL A 31 -6.63 2.78 -5.41
C VAL A 31 -6.23 1.41 -4.84
N PRO A 32 -7.16 0.68 -4.20
CA PRO A 32 -6.91 -0.71 -3.80
C PRO A 32 -6.41 -1.54 -4.99
N ALA A 33 -5.45 -2.43 -4.75
CA ALA A 33 -4.71 -3.20 -5.77
C ALA A 33 -3.72 -2.42 -6.65
N LEU A 34 -3.75 -1.09 -6.69
CA LEU A 34 -2.65 -0.31 -7.25
C LEU A 34 -1.66 0.09 -6.14
N GLU A 35 -2.15 0.67 -5.05
CA GLU A 35 -1.36 0.93 -3.84
C GLU A 35 0.02 1.57 -4.09
N GLY A 36 0.83 1.61 -3.05
CA GLY A 36 2.07 2.35 -3.01
C GLY A 36 3.19 1.67 -3.79
N ASP A 37 3.13 0.35 -3.95
CA ASP A 37 4.06 -0.42 -4.77
C ASP A 37 3.91 -0.11 -6.26
N VAL A 38 2.68 -0.11 -6.81
CA VAL A 38 2.48 0.31 -8.22
C VAL A 38 2.73 1.81 -8.36
N ALA A 39 2.32 2.63 -7.39
CA ALA A 39 2.62 4.05 -7.40
C ALA A 39 4.14 4.32 -7.42
N ALA A 40 4.92 3.59 -6.61
CA ALA A 40 6.37 3.61 -6.57
C ALA A 40 6.98 3.26 -7.92
N ALA A 41 6.60 2.12 -8.50
CA ALA A 41 7.10 1.68 -9.78
C ALA A 41 6.79 2.69 -10.90
N VAL A 42 5.52 3.08 -11.03
CA VAL A 42 5.07 3.98 -12.10
C VAL A 42 5.70 5.37 -11.93
N GLY A 43 5.70 5.94 -10.73
CA GLY A 43 6.26 7.26 -10.49
C GLY A 43 7.75 7.33 -10.80
N ILE A 44 8.53 6.32 -10.40
CA ILE A 44 9.97 6.27 -10.67
C ILE A 44 10.26 6.09 -12.16
N VAL A 45 9.54 5.19 -12.84
CA VAL A 45 9.64 5.03 -14.31
C VAL A 45 9.27 6.32 -15.03
N ALA A 46 8.27 7.04 -14.52
CA ALA A 46 7.82 8.33 -15.04
C ALA A 46 8.77 9.51 -14.72
N GLY A 47 9.85 9.31 -13.98
CA GLY A 47 10.83 10.35 -13.66
C GLY A 47 10.54 11.14 -12.38
N VAL A 48 9.49 10.79 -11.63
CA VAL A 48 9.19 11.41 -10.34
C VAL A 48 10.26 11.02 -9.32
N PRO A 49 10.79 11.97 -8.52
CA PRO A 49 11.83 11.67 -7.55
C PRO A 49 11.43 10.55 -6.59
N TRP A 50 12.30 9.54 -6.42
CA TRP A 50 11.98 8.29 -5.71
C TRP A 50 11.41 8.53 -4.31
N PHE A 51 11.95 9.49 -3.56
CA PHE A 51 11.52 9.78 -2.19
C PHE A 51 10.11 10.39 -2.15
N VAL A 52 9.75 11.21 -3.15
CA VAL A 52 8.39 11.75 -3.30
C VAL A 52 7.46 10.58 -3.58
N THR A 53 7.83 9.71 -4.51
CA THR A 53 7.01 8.57 -4.87
C THR A 53 6.77 7.62 -3.70
N VAL A 54 7.80 7.37 -2.88
CA VAL A 54 7.67 6.54 -1.67
C VAL A 54 6.74 7.18 -0.65
N ILE A 55 6.96 8.45 -0.29
CA ILE A 55 6.17 9.12 0.75
C ILE A 55 4.70 9.24 0.33
N ILE A 56 4.47 9.66 -0.92
CA ILE A 56 3.13 9.93 -1.43
C ILE A 56 2.39 8.62 -1.75
N GLY A 57 3.05 7.65 -2.37
CA GLY A 57 2.47 6.34 -2.67
C GLY A 57 2.13 5.54 -1.41
N ALA A 58 3.04 5.48 -0.44
CA ALA A 58 2.77 4.88 0.86
C ALA A 58 1.66 5.65 1.60
N GLY A 59 1.68 6.98 1.54
CA GLY A 59 0.64 7.84 2.12
C GLY A 59 -0.75 7.52 1.59
N GLY A 60 -0.91 7.42 0.27
CA GLY A 60 -2.17 7.00 -0.37
C GLY A 60 -2.64 5.63 0.13
N THR A 61 -1.73 4.66 0.18
CA THR A 61 -2.06 3.29 0.64
C THR A 61 -2.48 3.29 2.10
N VAL A 62 -1.79 4.05 2.94
CA VAL A 62 -2.12 4.20 4.36
C VAL A 62 -3.50 4.83 4.53
N LEU A 63 -3.83 5.88 3.77
CA LEU A 63 -5.15 6.51 3.81
C LEU A 63 -6.26 5.52 3.45
N THR A 64 -6.08 4.77 2.37
CA THR A 64 -7.04 3.74 1.96
C THR A 64 -7.14 2.61 2.99
N THR A 65 -6.01 2.21 3.59
CA THR A 65 -5.96 1.21 4.67
C THR A 65 -6.69 1.68 5.94
N VAL A 66 -6.53 2.96 6.31
CA VAL A 66 -7.28 3.56 7.43
C VAL A 66 -8.78 3.49 7.16
N GLY A 67 -9.22 3.87 5.95
CA GLY A 67 -10.62 3.79 5.54
C GLY A 67 -11.16 2.35 5.59
N ALA A 68 -10.38 1.40 5.06
CA ALA A 68 -10.68 -0.02 5.08
C ALA A 68 -10.84 -0.57 6.51
N VAL A 69 -9.91 -0.27 7.41
CA VAL A 69 -9.98 -0.71 8.82
C VAL A 69 -11.16 -0.05 9.55
N ALA A 70 -11.41 1.23 9.32
CA ALA A 70 -12.52 1.95 9.93
C ALA A 70 -13.87 1.37 9.48
N TRP A 71 -14.01 0.99 8.21
CA TRP A 71 -15.21 0.34 7.72
C TRP A 71 -15.33 -1.10 8.23
N GLY A 72 -14.28 -1.91 8.06
CA GLY A 72 -14.30 -3.32 8.47
C GLY A 72 -14.58 -3.48 9.96
N SER A 73 -13.94 -2.68 10.82
CA SER A 73 -14.20 -2.73 12.27
C SER A 73 -15.66 -2.43 12.64
N ARG A 74 -16.34 -1.49 11.97
CA ARG A 74 -17.78 -1.26 12.18
C ARG A 74 -18.65 -2.47 11.86
N ILE A 75 -18.24 -3.30 10.89
CA ILE A 75 -18.93 -4.54 10.55
C ILE A 75 -18.61 -5.62 11.58
N GLY A 76 -17.33 -5.76 11.94
CA GLY A 76 -16.86 -6.74 12.93
C GLY A 76 -17.44 -6.54 14.33
N ASP A 77 -17.57 -5.29 14.77
CA ASP A 77 -18.09 -4.93 16.10
C ASP A 77 -19.59 -5.24 16.24
N ARG A 78 -20.35 -5.25 15.14
CA ARG A 78 -21.77 -5.61 15.13
C ARG A 78 -22.02 -7.11 15.23
N ARG A 79 -20.97 -7.93 15.10
CA ARG A 79 -21.08 -9.39 15.12
C ARG A 79 -20.99 -9.88 16.56
N SER A 80 -22.02 -10.58 17.03
CA SER A 80 -21.93 -11.33 18.29
C SER A 80 -20.94 -12.48 18.12
N LYS A 81 -19.88 -12.48 18.94
CA LYS A 81 -18.83 -13.51 18.93
C LYS A 81 -18.87 -14.31 20.21
N GLY A 82 -18.93 -15.63 20.08
CA GLY A 82 -18.82 -16.54 21.21
C GLY A 82 -17.43 -16.53 21.84
N ASP A 83 -17.33 -16.98 23.09
CA ASP A 83 -16.07 -16.96 23.86
C ASP A 83 -14.92 -17.73 23.20
N ARG A 84 -15.26 -18.81 22.48
CA ARG A 84 -14.28 -19.62 21.75
C ARG A 84 -13.66 -18.85 20.57
N GLU A 85 -14.49 -18.11 19.83
CA GLU A 85 -14.03 -17.29 18.70
C GLU A 85 -13.14 -16.15 19.19
N ARG A 86 -13.53 -15.46 20.27
CA ARG A 86 -12.72 -14.40 20.89
C ARG A 86 -11.33 -14.89 21.30
N LYS A 87 -11.24 -16.08 21.91
CA LYS A 87 -9.96 -16.69 22.30
C LYS A 87 -9.07 -17.03 21.10
N ILE A 88 -9.66 -17.46 19.98
CA ILE A 88 -8.92 -17.77 18.75
C ILE A 88 -8.36 -16.47 18.13
N LEU A 89 -9.19 -15.44 18.01
CA LEU A 89 -8.78 -14.15 17.47
C LEU A 89 -7.68 -13.51 18.31
N ALA A 90 -7.81 -13.53 19.64
CA ALA A 90 -6.79 -12.98 20.55
C ALA A 90 -5.41 -13.67 20.40
N ARG A 91 -5.38 -14.96 20.07
CA ARG A 91 -4.10 -15.66 19.80
C ARG A 91 -3.47 -15.24 18.47
N ALA A 92 -4.29 -14.94 17.47
CA ALA A 92 -3.82 -14.47 16.17
C ALA A 92 -3.23 -13.06 16.24
N GLU A 93 -3.53 -12.26 17.28
CA GLU A 93 -3.13 -10.86 17.35
C GLU A 93 -1.62 -10.62 17.32
N LYS A 94 -0.82 -11.39 18.07
CA LYS A 94 0.60 -11.08 18.25
C LYS A 94 1.45 -11.34 17.00
N TRP A 95 1.20 -12.45 16.30
CA TRP A 95 2.00 -12.87 15.14
C TRP A 95 1.17 -13.24 13.93
N GLY A 96 -0.08 -13.65 14.11
CA GLY A 96 -0.98 -13.95 13.00
C GLY A 96 -1.28 -12.71 12.16
N ILE A 97 -1.62 -11.58 12.80
CA ILE A 97 -1.95 -10.34 12.08
C ILE A 97 -0.73 -9.79 11.32
N PRO A 98 0.45 -9.56 11.93
CA PRO A 98 1.57 -8.97 11.20
C PRO A 98 2.02 -9.84 10.02
N ILE A 99 2.13 -11.16 10.24
CA ILE A 99 2.54 -12.10 9.19
C ILE A 99 1.50 -12.16 8.07
N ALA A 100 0.22 -12.28 8.42
CA ALA A 100 -0.84 -12.33 7.42
C ALA A 100 -1.01 -10.99 6.68
N MET A 101 -0.74 -9.85 7.33
CA MET A 101 -0.74 -8.54 6.69
C MET A 101 0.39 -8.42 5.68
N PHE A 102 1.59 -8.87 6.06
CA PHE A 102 2.75 -8.84 5.18
C PHE A 102 2.56 -9.75 3.96
N ILE A 103 2.11 -10.99 4.15
CA ILE A 103 1.87 -11.95 3.06
C ILE A 103 0.67 -11.52 2.22
N GLY A 104 -0.47 -11.24 2.85
CA GLY A 104 -1.70 -10.89 2.15
C GLY A 104 -1.65 -9.51 1.49
N GLY A 105 -0.83 -8.59 2.02
CA GLY A 105 -0.55 -7.30 1.37
C GLY A 105 0.14 -7.45 0.03
N PHE A 106 1.00 -8.47 -0.14
CA PHE A 106 1.64 -8.78 -1.42
C PHE A 106 0.71 -9.54 -2.39
N LEU A 107 -0.20 -10.38 -1.88
CA LEU A 107 -1.03 -11.25 -2.71
C LEU A 107 -2.37 -10.63 -3.13
N VAL A 108 -2.97 -9.79 -2.29
CA VAL A 108 -4.33 -9.27 -2.49
C VAL A 108 -4.29 -7.76 -2.64
N SER A 109 -3.82 -7.07 -1.60
CA SER A 109 -3.77 -5.62 -1.42
C SER A 109 -3.75 -5.37 0.09
N VAL A 110 -2.92 -4.44 0.56
CA VAL A 110 -2.84 -4.06 1.98
C VAL A 110 -4.20 -3.60 2.50
N SER A 111 -4.89 -2.74 1.74
CA SER A 111 -6.18 -2.17 2.14
C SER A 111 -7.31 -3.21 2.16
N ILE A 112 -7.37 -4.11 1.17
CA ILE A 112 -8.36 -5.20 1.14
C ILE A 112 -8.11 -6.18 2.30
N ASN A 113 -6.85 -6.57 2.52
CA ASN A 113 -6.49 -7.48 3.59
C ASN A 113 -6.83 -6.89 4.97
N ALA A 114 -6.52 -5.61 5.17
CA ALA A 114 -6.87 -4.88 6.39
C ALA A 114 -8.39 -4.78 6.60
N PHE A 115 -9.17 -4.55 5.54
CA PHE A 115 -10.63 -4.59 5.60
C PHE A 115 -11.12 -5.96 6.07
N VAL A 116 -10.66 -7.05 5.45
CA VAL A 116 -11.11 -8.41 5.77
C VAL A 116 -10.77 -8.76 7.23
N MET A 117 -9.56 -8.48 7.70
CA MET A 117 -9.17 -8.76 9.08
C MET A 117 -9.96 -7.94 10.10
N SER A 118 -10.18 -6.66 9.83
CA SER A 118 -10.97 -5.81 10.72
C SER A 118 -12.47 -6.16 10.68
N ALA A 119 -13.00 -6.61 9.55
CA ALA A 119 -14.36 -7.13 9.41
C ALA A 119 -14.55 -8.50 10.09
N ALA A 120 -13.51 -9.34 10.10
CA ALA A 120 -13.45 -10.53 10.94
C ALA A 120 -13.34 -10.17 12.44
N GLY A 121 -13.15 -8.90 12.76
CA GLY A 121 -13.04 -8.31 14.09
C GLY A 121 -11.80 -8.76 14.84
N LEU A 122 -10.68 -8.85 14.12
CA LEU A 122 -9.35 -8.79 14.72
C LEU A 122 -9.09 -7.37 15.23
N ASN A 123 -8.10 -7.23 16.12
CA ASN A 123 -7.75 -5.97 16.75
C ASN A 123 -7.32 -4.92 15.72
N ARG A 124 -8.18 -3.90 15.52
CA ARG A 124 -8.00 -2.84 14.51
C ARG A 124 -6.68 -2.09 14.63
N THR A 125 -6.16 -1.92 15.85
CA THR A 125 -4.91 -1.18 16.09
C THR A 125 -3.73 -1.97 15.55
N ILE A 126 -3.71 -3.28 15.78
CA ILE A 126 -2.65 -4.16 15.28
C ILE A 126 -2.77 -4.33 13.77
N VAL A 127 -3.99 -4.50 13.24
CA VAL A 127 -4.22 -4.56 11.79
C VAL A 127 -3.74 -3.28 11.11
N LEU A 128 -4.06 -2.12 11.66
CA LEU A 128 -3.63 -0.83 11.11
C LEU A 128 -2.11 -0.66 11.20
N ALA A 129 -1.49 -0.94 12.34
CA ALA A 129 -0.04 -0.83 12.50
C ALA A 129 0.71 -1.76 11.54
N ALA A 130 0.24 -3.01 11.41
CA ALA A 130 0.80 -3.96 10.46
C ALA A 130 0.58 -3.51 9.01
N GLY A 131 -0.61 -3.00 8.67
CA GLY A 131 -0.90 -2.47 7.34
C GLY A 131 -0.04 -1.28 6.96
N ILE A 132 0.18 -0.34 7.88
CA ILE A 132 1.09 0.80 7.67
C ILE A 132 2.52 0.29 7.45
N ALA A 133 2.99 -0.62 8.29
CA ALA A 133 4.33 -1.19 8.16
C ALA A 133 4.52 -1.90 6.81
N THR A 134 3.54 -2.72 6.39
CA THR A 134 3.55 -3.39 5.09
C THR A 134 3.50 -2.41 3.92
N ALA A 135 2.62 -1.40 3.97
CA ALA A 135 2.51 -0.39 2.92
C ALA A 135 3.82 0.37 2.72
N VAL A 136 4.44 0.84 3.82
CA VAL A 136 5.73 1.55 3.77
C VAL A 136 6.83 0.64 3.24
N PHE A 137 6.92 -0.60 3.76
CA PHE A 137 7.93 -1.55 3.34
C PHE A 137 7.81 -1.92 1.86
N ASN A 138 6.62 -2.31 1.39
CA ASN A 138 6.40 -2.72 -0.01
C ASN A 138 6.69 -1.56 -0.97
N THR A 139 6.19 -0.37 -0.65
CA THR A 139 6.43 0.85 -1.44
C THR A 139 7.93 1.15 -1.53
N LEU A 140 8.64 1.14 -0.40
CA LEU A 140 10.08 1.40 -0.37
C LEU A 140 10.86 0.32 -1.11
N PHE A 141 10.52 -0.95 -0.92
CA PHE A 141 11.17 -2.07 -1.59
C PHE A 141 11.05 -1.94 -3.11
N VAL A 142 9.83 -1.73 -3.61
CA VAL A 142 9.60 -1.57 -5.05
C VAL A 142 10.26 -0.31 -5.58
N ALA A 143 10.27 0.79 -4.82
CA ALA A 143 10.97 2.00 -5.22
C ALA A 143 12.47 1.79 -5.40
N LEU A 144 13.12 1.13 -4.44
CA LEU A 144 14.55 0.84 -4.51
C LEU A 144 14.88 -0.09 -5.66
N VAL A 145 14.05 -1.12 -5.88
CA VAL A 145 14.20 -2.04 -7.01
C VAL A 145 14.03 -1.30 -8.35
N ALA A 146 12.97 -0.50 -8.49
CA ALA A 146 12.71 0.27 -9.72
C ALA A 146 13.84 1.27 -10.02
N ALA A 147 14.30 1.99 -9.00
CA ALA A 147 15.42 2.93 -9.13
C ALA A 147 16.72 2.21 -9.52
N GLY A 148 17.03 1.08 -8.89
CA GLY A 148 18.20 0.27 -9.21
C GLY A 148 18.16 -0.32 -10.62
N ILE A 149 16.99 -0.78 -11.07
CA ILE A 149 16.81 -1.27 -12.44
C ILE A 149 16.99 -0.14 -13.45
N LEU A 150 16.41 1.04 -13.22
CA LEU A 150 16.56 2.18 -14.15
C LEU A 150 18.02 2.60 -14.30
N GLN A 151 18.78 2.67 -13.20
CA GLN A 151 20.21 2.99 -13.24
C GLN A 151 21.05 1.95 -13.98
N ALA A 152 20.59 0.71 -14.06
CA ALA A 152 21.31 -0.36 -14.77
C ALA A 152 20.97 -0.39 -16.27
N VAL A 153 19.85 0.19 -16.69
CA VAL A 153 19.30 0.09 -18.05
C VAL A 153 19.51 1.37 -18.87
N LEU A 154 19.53 2.54 -18.22
CA LEU A 154 19.73 3.86 -18.84
C LEU A 154 21.16 4.35 -18.59
#